data_AF-A0A9W2X150-F1
#
_entry.id   AF-A0A9W2X150-F1
#
_cell.length_a   1.000
_cell.length_b   1.000
_cell.length_c   1.000
_cell.angle_alpha   90.00
_cell.angle_beta   90.00
_cell.angle_gamma   90.00
#
_symmetry.space_group_name_H-M   'P 1'
#
loop_
_entity.id
_entity.type
_entity.pdbx_description
1 polymer ?
#
loop_
_entity_poly.entity_id
_entity_poly.type
_entity_poly.pdbx_seq_one_letter_code
_entity_poly.pdbx_strand_id
1 'polypeptide(L)'
;MAPSVTHAPWWPPAAPTVCQQAAQESSPLASNPTSPEAVSELKSWKKSSQRRNMWTVNHVEGTKLRMSKRRSSYRPEDQEAFYRLLEDPVIQSFLEADIFLKVSDKYLLSMVVEYFGRVGLPGHLYNRIHFFLALYIASDMEEDNPTSKQSIFQFLLGREHWPDLYKQFLRLKVEFFHAMEHRAWVPLDLCEEIQAQNPHHWVWSRARQCAP
;
A
#
# COMPACT_ATOMS: atom_id res chain seq x y z
N MET A 1 53.02 -33.39 61.16
CA MET A 1 54.17 -33.17 60.26
C MET A 1 53.69 -33.35 58.83
N ALA A 2 54.24 -32.59 57.88
CA ALA A 2 53.99 -32.75 56.44
C ALA A 2 55.34 -32.74 55.70
N PRO A 3 55.46 -33.55 54.65
CA PRO A 3 56.02 -33.10 53.36
C PRO A 3 55.19 -33.65 52.17
N SER A 4 55.31 -33.20 50.93
CA SER A 4 55.94 -32.00 50.35
C SER A 4 55.29 -31.71 48.99
N VAL A 5 55.44 -30.47 48.49
CA VAL A 5 54.88 -30.03 47.19
C VAL A 5 55.91 -30.18 46.07
N THR A 6 55.46 -30.46 44.85
CA THR A 6 56.21 -30.21 43.60
C THR A 6 55.41 -29.34 42.62
N HIS A 7 56.12 -28.40 42.00
CA HIS A 7 55.70 -27.41 40.99
C HIS A 7 55.47 -28.06 39.60
N ALA A 8 54.91 -27.45 38.54
CA ALA A 8 54.05 -26.26 38.23
C ALA A 8 53.98 -26.21 36.66
N PRO A 9 53.67 -25.09 35.94
CA PRO A 9 52.69 -24.00 36.13
C PRO A 9 51.50 -24.23 35.13
N TRP A 10 50.94 -23.36 34.24
CA TRP A 10 51.14 -21.95 33.85
C TRP A 10 49.91 -21.30 33.17
N TRP A 11 49.92 -19.96 33.20
CA TRP A 11 49.29 -18.91 32.35
C TRP A 11 50.42 -17.82 32.24
N PRO A 12 50.43 -16.73 31.43
CA PRO A 12 49.31 -16.01 30.81
C PRO A 12 49.67 -15.47 29.38
N PRO A 13 49.23 -14.28 28.86
CA PRO A 13 48.12 -13.37 29.17
C PRO A 13 47.23 -13.06 27.93
N ALA A 14 46.55 -11.90 27.92
CA ALA A 14 45.76 -11.38 26.79
C ALA A 14 46.11 -9.90 26.47
N ALA A 15 45.51 -9.35 25.40
CA ALA A 15 45.55 -7.94 24.94
C ALA A 15 46.84 -7.48 24.20
N PRO A 16 46.83 -6.35 23.42
CA PRO A 16 45.78 -5.88 22.48
C PRO A 16 46.29 -5.22 21.15
N THR A 17 45.36 -4.96 20.21
CA THR A 17 45.32 -3.87 19.18
C THR A 17 46.46 -3.66 18.16
N VAL A 18 46.10 -3.53 16.86
CA VAL A 18 46.44 -2.42 15.90
C VAL A 18 46.01 -2.79 14.45
N CYS A 19 45.60 -1.80 13.66
CA CYS A 19 45.15 -1.95 12.26
C CYS A 19 46.28 -1.77 11.22
N GLN A 20 46.11 -2.37 10.04
CA GLN A 20 46.69 -1.88 8.76
C GLN A 20 45.68 -2.02 7.62
N GLN A 21 45.79 -1.16 6.60
CA GLN A 21 44.94 -1.13 5.40
C GLN A 21 45.77 -1.33 4.13
N ALA A 22 45.26 -2.17 3.23
CA ALA A 22 45.46 -2.11 1.78
C ALA A 22 44.44 -3.07 1.13
N ALA A 23 43.96 -2.92 -0.09
CA ALA A 23 43.70 -1.78 -0.97
C ALA A 23 43.02 -2.39 -2.22
N GLN A 24 41.84 -1.88 -2.60
CA GLN A 24 41.06 -2.10 -3.83
C GLN A 24 41.48 -3.18 -4.86
N GLU A 25 40.53 -4.05 -5.22
CA GLU A 25 39.93 -4.24 -6.56
C GLU A 25 38.85 -5.36 -6.45
N SER A 26 37.81 -5.47 -7.27
CA SER A 26 36.95 -4.52 -8.00
C SER A 26 35.65 -5.28 -8.37
N SER A 27 34.54 -4.61 -8.72
CA SER A 27 33.29 -5.28 -9.14
C SER A 27 32.58 -4.52 -10.25
N PRO A 28 31.90 -5.24 -11.16
CA PRO A 28 30.49 -4.94 -11.47
C PRO A 28 29.61 -6.21 -11.32
N LEU A 29 28.49 -6.18 -10.61
CA LEU A 29 27.23 -5.43 -10.89
C LEU A 29 26.36 -6.09 -11.98
N ALA A 30 25.60 -7.11 -11.58
CA ALA A 30 24.51 -7.67 -12.38
C ALA A 30 23.28 -6.73 -12.35
N SER A 31 23.31 -5.70 -13.20
CA SER A 31 22.19 -4.77 -13.37
C SER A 31 21.27 -5.22 -14.50
N ASN A 32 19.99 -5.44 -14.18
CA ASN A 32 18.93 -5.48 -15.19
C ASN A 32 18.41 -4.05 -15.38
N PRO A 33 18.73 -3.35 -16.48
CA PRO A 33 18.10 -2.07 -16.77
C PRO A 33 16.63 -2.31 -17.14
N THR A 34 15.70 -1.79 -16.33
CA THR A 34 14.32 -1.57 -16.79
C THR A 34 14.40 -0.67 -18.03
N SER A 35 13.89 -1.12 -19.18
CA SER A 35 14.05 -0.38 -20.43
C SER A 35 13.59 1.08 -20.27
N PRO A 36 14.33 2.07 -20.82
CA PRO A 36 13.87 3.44 -20.92
C PRO A 36 12.45 3.55 -21.51
N GLU A 37 12.07 2.63 -22.39
CA GLU A 37 10.74 2.53 -22.97
C GLU A 37 9.69 2.19 -21.91
N ALA A 38 9.92 1.17 -21.07
CA ALA A 38 9.00 0.80 -19.99
C ALA A 38 8.84 1.94 -18.95
N VAL A 39 9.92 2.67 -18.66
CA VAL A 39 9.87 3.86 -17.80
C VAL A 39 9.16 5.04 -18.49
N SER A 40 9.28 5.16 -19.82
CA SER A 40 8.60 6.18 -20.63
C SER A 40 7.10 5.90 -20.76
N GLU A 41 6.72 4.66 -21.06
CA GLU A 41 5.35 4.13 -21.08
C GLU A 41 4.68 4.34 -19.72
N LEU A 42 5.35 4.02 -18.61
CA LEU A 42 4.81 4.23 -17.26
C LEU A 42 4.62 5.73 -16.93
N LYS A 43 5.54 6.60 -17.36
CA LYS A 43 5.39 8.06 -17.21
C LYS A 43 4.29 8.62 -18.11
N SER A 44 4.14 8.09 -19.33
CA SER A 44 3.03 8.36 -20.24
C SER A 44 1.70 7.92 -19.62
N TRP A 45 1.67 6.77 -18.94
CA TRP A 45 0.49 6.25 -18.27
C TRP A 45 0.09 7.06 -17.03
N LYS A 46 1.04 7.37 -16.12
CA LYS A 46 0.75 8.24 -14.95
C LYS A 46 0.25 9.63 -15.43
N LYS A 47 0.84 10.19 -16.50
CA LYS A 47 0.46 11.50 -17.10
C LYS A 47 -0.84 11.48 -17.92
N SER A 48 -1.22 10.35 -18.53
CA SER A 48 -2.50 10.20 -19.26
C SER A 48 -3.66 9.84 -18.33
N SER A 49 -3.39 9.13 -17.24
CA SER A 49 -4.36 8.83 -16.18
C SER A 49 -4.83 10.11 -15.48
N GLN A 50 -3.91 11.00 -15.13
CA GLN A 50 -4.19 12.39 -14.70
C GLN A 50 -5.02 13.22 -15.69
N ARG A 51 -5.13 12.79 -16.96
CA ARG A 51 -5.84 13.49 -18.05
C ARG A 51 -7.10 12.78 -18.54
N ARG A 52 -7.58 11.74 -17.86
CA ARG A 52 -8.90 11.14 -18.17
C ARG A 52 -10.02 12.03 -17.63
N ASN A 53 -10.46 12.96 -18.47
CA ASN A 53 -11.48 13.97 -18.21
C ASN A 53 -12.65 13.45 -17.35
N MET A 54 -12.88 14.10 -16.20
CA MET A 54 -14.02 13.87 -15.31
C MET A 54 -15.39 14.06 -16.00
N TRP A 55 -15.41 14.81 -17.10
CA TRP A 55 -16.60 15.14 -17.89
C TRP A 55 -16.75 14.16 -19.06
N THR A 56 -17.74 13.25 -18.97
CA THR A 56 -18.13 12.38 -20.09
C THR A 56 -19.03 13.15 -21.05
N VAL A 57 -18.77 13.05 -22.36
CA VAL A 57 -19.69 13.55 -23.40
C VAL A 57 -20.81 12.51 -23.56
N ASN A 58 -22.05 12.92 -23.28
CA ASN A 58 -23.22 12.04 -23.32
C ASN A 58 -24.10 12.26 -24.56
N HIS A 59 -23.93 13.40 -25.24
CA HIS A 59 -24.67 13.77 -26.43
C HIS A 59 -23.86 14.75 -27.27
N VAL A 60 -23.94 14.61 -28.59
CA VAL A 60 -23.36 15.53 -29.58
C VAL A 60 -24.45 15.85 -30.60
N GLU A 61 -24.77 17.13 -30.78
CA GLU A 61 -25.84 17.59 -31.65
C GLU A 61 -25.33 18.78 -32.47
N GLY A 62 -24.84 18.50 -33.69
CA GLY A 62 -24.05 19.48 -34.45
C GLY A 62 -22.80 19.90 -33.66
N THR A 63 -22.68 21.19 -33.35
CA THR A 63 -21.60 21.76 -32.52
C THR A 63 -21.87 21.71 -31.00
N LYS A 64 -23.04 21.24 -30.56
CA LYS A 64 -23.47 21.25 -29.16
C LYS A 64 -23.08 19.95 -28.44
N LEU A 65 -22.16 20.06 -27.47
CA LEU A 65 -21.76 18.96 -26.59
C LEU A 65 -22.56 19.00 -25.28
N ARG A 66 -23.16 17.88 -24.85
CA ARG A 66 -23.74 17.74 -23.51
C ARG A 66 -22.87 16.83 -22.66
N MET A 67 -22.22 17.38 -21.64
CA MET A 67 -21.32 16.65 -20.75
C MET A 67 -21.99 16.35 -19.38
N SER A 68 -21.45 15.39 -18.64
CA SER A 68 -21.75 15.21 -17.20
C SER A 68 -20.51 14.86 -16.40
N LYS A 69 -20.44 15.30 -15.14
CA LYS A 69 -19.50 14.77 -14.16
C LYS A 69 -19.73 13.26 -14.02
N ARG A 70 -18.67 12.46 -14.13
CA ARG A 70 -18.69 11.04 -13.77
C ARG A 70 -19.08 10.93 -12.30
N ARG A 71 -20.17 10.22 -11.99
CA ARG A 71 -20.58 9.93 -10.61
C ARG A 71 -19.62 8.97 -9.93
N SER A 72 -19.63 8.95 -8.59
CA SER A 72 -19.05 7.87 -7.80
C SER A 72 -19.64 6.50 -8.20
N SER A 73 -18.88 5.44 -7.93
CA SER A 73 -19.42 4.07 -7.92
C SER A 73 -20.01 3.72 -6.54
N TYR A 74 -19.49 4.31 -5.45
CA TYR A 74 -19.93 4.01 -4.09
C TYR A 74 -21.32 4.57 -3.73
N ARG A 75 -22.00 3.81 -2.88
CA ARG A 75 -23.29 4.10 -2.25
C ARG A 75 -23.09 4.45 -0.77
N PRO A 76 -24.10 5.03 -0.09
CA PRO A 76 -24.03 5.27 1.36
C PRO A 76 -23.70 4.02 2.18
N GLU A 77 -24.21 2.85 1.80
CA GLU A 77 -23.98 1.59 2.54
C GLU A 77 -22.54 1.07 2.39
N ASP A 78 -21.84 1.43 1.30
CA ASP A 78 -20.42 1.09 1.11
C ASP A 78 -19.54 1.95 2.02
N GLN A 79 -19.91 3.23 2.20
CA GLN A 79 -19.22 4.16 3.08
C GLN A 79 -19.50 3.85 4.56
N GLU A 80 -20.72 3.47 4.92
CA GLU A 80 -21.05 2.93 6.25
C GLU A 80 -20.24 1.65 6.54
N ALA A 81 -20.15 0.75 5.56
CA ALA A 81 -19.35 -0.47 5.69
C ALA A 81 -17.86 -0.20 5.88
N PHE A 82 -17.31 0.81 5.19
CA PHE A 82 -15.96 1.30 5.40
C PHE A 82 -15.77 1.83 6.82
N TYR A 83 -16.65 2.71 7.33
CA TYR A 83 -16.54 3.21 8.70
C TYR A 83 -16.65 2.09 9.75
N ARG A 84 -17.58 1.13 9.58
CA ARG A 84 -17.67 -0.07 10.42
C ARG A 84 -16.38 -0.88 10.44
N LEU A 85 -15.62 -0.89 9.34
CA LEU A 85 -14.34 -1.60 9.23
C LEU A 85 -13.16 -0.83 9.83
N LEU A 86 -13.28 0.48 10.01
CA LEU A 86 -12.31 1.25 10.82
C LEU A 86 -12.42 0.98 12.32
N GLU A 87 -13.47 0.28 12.76
CA GLU A 87 -13.65 -0.22 14.13
C GLU A 87 -13.24 -1.71 14.29
N ASP A 88 -12.69 -2.35 13.24
CA ASP A 88 -12.08 -3.68 13.36
C ASP A 88 -10.68 -3.55 14.01
N PRO A 89 -10.37 -4.28 15.09
CA PRO A 89 -9.15 -4.06 15.86
C PRO A 89 -7.86 -4.35 15.08
N VAL A 90 -7.89 -5.22 14.07
CA VAL A 90 -6.72 -5.50 13.22
C VAL A 90 -6.52 -4.40 12.18
N ILE A 91 -7.61 -3.79 11.69
CA ILE A 91 -7.54 -2.60 10.83
C ILE A 91 -7.05 -1.40 11.65
N GLN A 92 -7.55 -1.19 12.87
CA GLN A 92 -7.05 -0.15 13.78
C GLN A 92 -5.55 -0.30 14.06
N SER A 93 -5.10 -1.48 14.53
CA SER A 93 -3.68 -1.74 14.79
C SER A 93 -2.79 -1.59 13.54
N PHE A 94 -3.30 -1.89 12.35
CA PHE A 94 -2.59 -1.66 11.08
C PHE A 94 -2.47 -0.16 10.75
N LEU A 95 -3.55 0.60 10.92
CA LEU A 95 -3.59 2.05 10.67
C LEU A 95 -2.74 2.84 11.69
N GLU A 96 -2.62 2.35 12.92
CA GLU A 96 -1.69 2.89 13.92
C GLU A 96 -0.22 2.59 13.58
N ALA A 97 0.06 1.41 13.03
CA ALA A 97 1.42 0.99 12.68
C ALA A 97 1.99 1.68 11.42
N ASP A 98 1.16 2.08 10.46
CA ASP A 98 1.59 2.88 9.29
C ASP A 98 1.74 4.36 9.64
N ILE A 99 2.64 4.67 10.59
CA ILE A 99 2.94 6.02 11.11
C ILE A 99 3.35 6.99 9.97
N PHE A 100 4.00 6.46 8.93
CA PHE A 100 4.44 7.23 7.76
C PHE A 100 3.38 7.32 6.64
N LEU A 101 2.19 6.74 6.86
CA LEU A 101 1.03 6.77 5.96
C LEU A 101 1.35 6.29 4.53
N LYS A 102 2.26 5.32 4.38
CA LYS A 102 2.76 4.84 3.08
C LYS A 102 1.73 4.08 2.28
N VAL A 103 0.86 3.34 2.98
CA VAL A 103 -0.17 2.46 2.39
C VAL A 103 -1.57 2.76 2.92
N SER A 104 -1.73 3.81 3.74
CA SER A 104 -3.00 4.13 4.39
C SER A 104 -3.21 5.62 4.67
N ASP A 105 -2.75 6.48 3.76
CA ASP A 105 -3.19 7.88 3.75
C ASP A 105 -4.68 8.03 3.36
N LYS A 106 -5.21 9.24 3.58
CA LYS A 106 -6.62 9.58 3.32
C LYS A 106 -7.06 9.36 1.87
N TYR A 107 -6.17 9.46 0.88
CA TYR A 107 -6.51 9.24 -0.52
C TYR A 107 -6.56 7.75 -0.85
N LEU A 108 -5.58 6.95 -0.39
CA LEU A 108 -5.62 5.49 -0.50
C LEU A 108 -6.87 4.91 0.20
N LEU A 109 -7.24 5.47 1.35
CA LEU A 109 -8.46 5.08 2.07
C LEU A 109 -9.75 5.58 1.40
N SER A 110 -9.70 6.71 0.67
CA SER A 110 -10.83 7.12 -0.20
C SER A 110 -11.00 6.18 -1.39
N MET A 111 -9.90 5.67 -1.96
CA MET A 111 -9.95 4.67 -3.04
C MET A 111 -10.62 3.38 -2.56
N VAL A 112 -10.44 2.96 -1.30
CA VAL A 112 -11.15 1.80 -0.73
C VAL A 112 -12.67 1.97 -0.77
N VAL A 113 -13.20 3.16 -0.45
CA VAL A 113 -14.65 3.43 -0.50
C VAL A 113 -15.18 3.34 -1.93
N GLU A 114 -14.51 3.99 -2.89
CA GLU A 114 -14.86 3.91 -4.31
C GLU A 114 -14.70 2.47 -4.86
N TYR A 115 -13.76 1.69 -4.34
CA TYR A 115 -13.54 0.29 -4.71
C TYR A 115 -14.64 -0.63 -4.19
N PHE A 116 -15.15 -0.42 -2.97
CA PHE A 116 -16.33 -1.13 -2.48
C PHE A 116 -17.49 -0.90 -3.46
N GLY A 117 -17.80 0.36 -3.78
CA GLY A 117 -18.80 0.71 -4.79
C GLY A 117 -18.61 0.09 -6.19
N ARG A 118 -17.38 -0.24 -6.57
CA ARG A 118 -17.07 -0.92 -7.84
C ARG A 118 -17.33 -2.42 -7.80
N VAL A 119 -17.21 -3.07 -6.64
CA VAL A 119 -17.57 -4.48 -6.45
C VAL A 119 -19.08 -4.63 -6.19
N GLY A 120 -19.71 -3.66 -5.52
CA GLY A 120 -21.17 -3.59 -5.36
C GLY A 120 -21.79 -4.69 -4.48
N LEU A 121 -21.06 -5.20 -3.48
CA LEU A 121 -21.64 -6.13 -2.50
C LEU A 121 -22.65 -5.40 -1.61
N PRO A 122 -23.65 -6.10 -1.05
CA PRO A 122 -24.42 -5.59 0.09
C PRO A 122 -23.50 -5.12 1.23
N GLY A 123 -23.70 -3.89 1.73
CA GLY A 123 -22.79 -3.22 2.67
C GLY A 123 -22.42 -4.02 3.93
N HIS A 124 -23.30 -4.91 4.40
CA HIS A 124 -23.05 -5.77 5.57
C HIS A 124 -22.11 -6.96 5.29
N LEU A 125 -21.81 -7.28 4.03
CA LEU A 125 -20.90 -8.38 3.65
C LEU A 125 -19.43 -7.94 3.54
N TYR A 126 -19.14 -6.64 3.41
CA TYR A 126 -17.78 -6.14 3.52
C TYR A 126 -17.22 -6.41 4.91
N ASN A 127 -16.06 -7.06 4.92
CA ASN A 127 -15.34 -7.53 6.10
C ASN A 127 -13.82 -7.28 5.93
N ARG A 128 -13.01 -7.68 6.93
CA ARG A 128 -11.57 -7.41 6.99
C ARG A 128 -10.79 -7.76 5.70
N ILE A 129 -11.05 -8.90 5.08
CA ILE A 129 -10.31 -9.31 3.85
C ILE A 129 -10.62 -8.34 2.69
N HIS A 130 -11.88 -7.90 2.53
CA HIS A 130 -12.24 -6.95 1.47
C HIS A 130 -11.55 -5.59 1.63
N PHE A 131 -11.42 -5.07 2.86
CA PHE A 131 -10.68 -3.83 3.14
C PHE A 131 -9.22 -3.95 2.70
N PHE A 132 -8.52 -5.00 3.11
CA PHE A 132 -7.11 -5.18 2.77
C PHE A 132 -6.87 -5.50 1.28
N LEU A 133 -7.80 -6.20 0.60
CA LEU A 133 -7.75 -6.39 -0.84
C LEU A 133 -7.86 -5.06 -1.59
N ALA A 134 -8.86 -4.24 -1.22
CA ALA A 134 -9.05 -2.91 -1.80
C ALA A 134 -7.85 -2.00 -1.54
N LEU A 135 -7.33 -1.96 -0.30
CA LEU A 135 -6.21 -1.12 0.09
C LEU A 135 -4.89 -1.55 -0.58
N TYR A 136 -4.68 -2.85 -0.78
CA TYR A 136 -3.53 -3.35 -1.54
C TYR A 136 -3.63 -2.90 -3.01
N ILE A 137 -4.81 -2.98 -3.64
CA ILE A 137 -5.00 -2.51 -5.03
C ILE A 137 -4.81 -0.99 -5.13
N ALA A 138 -5.23 -0.21 -4.13
CA ALA A 138 -4.97 1.23 -4.09
C ALA A 138 -3.47 1.51 -3.95
N SER A 139 -2.79 0.78 -3.07
CA SER A 139 -1.33 0.86 -2.87
C SER A 139 -0.54 0.34 -4.09
N ASP A 140 -1.12 -0.48 -4.97
CA ASP A 140 -0.54 -0.88 -6.25
C ASP A 140 -0.63 0.22 -7.33
N MET A 141 -1.50 1.22 -7.16
CA MET A 141 -1.62 2.35 -8.10
C MET A 141 -0.63 3.49 -7.80
N GLU A 142 -0.39 3.77 -6.51
CA GLU A 142 0.41 4.93 -6.07
C GLU A 142 1.82 4.57 -5.58
N GLU A 143 2.00 3.45 -4.89
CA GLU A 143 3.27 3.08 -4.22
C GLU A 143 4.02 1.99 -5.02
N ASP A 144 5.01 2.43 -5.80
CA ASP A 144 5.85 1.54 -6.64
C ASP A 144 6.74 0.57 -5.80
N ASN A 145 6.86 0.77 -4.48
CA ASN A 145 7.67 -0.05 -3.57
C ASN A 145 6.90 -1.27 -3.03
N PRO A 146 7.32 -2.52 -3.32
CA PRO A 146 6.64 -3.72 -2.81
C PRO A 146 6.78 -3.89 -1.29
N THR A 147 7.89 -3.46 -0.69
CA THR A 147 8.16 -3.63 0.74
C THR A 147 7.18 -2.82 1.60
N SER A 148 6.75 -1.64 1.14
CA SER A 148 5.74 -0.81 1.82
C SER A 148 4.42 -1.57 2.06
N LYS A 149 4.06 -2.49 1.16
CA LYS A 149 2.83 -3.31 1.21
C LYS A 149 2.96 -4.60 2.05
N GLN A 150 4.15 -4.95 2.53
CA GLN A 150 4.36 -6.20 3.27
C GLN A 150 3.63 -6.24 4.63
N SER A 151 3.38 -5.08 5.24
CA SER A 151 2.58 -4.93 6.46
C SER A 151 1.16 -5.47 6.30
N ILE A 152 0.52 -5.25 5.14
CA ILE A 152 -0.85 -5.73 4.84
C ILE A 152 -0.93 -7.26 5.04
N PHE A 153 0.05 -8.00 4.52
CA PHE A 153 0.12 -9.45 4.70
C PHE A 153 0.30 -9.85 6.17
N GLN A 154 1.20 -9.18 6.90
CA GLN A 154 1.51 -9.51 8.30
C GLN A 154 0.33 -9.26 9.26
N PHE A 155 -0.45 -8.20 9.04
CA PHE A 155 -1.63 -7.88 9.85
C PHE A 155 -2.82 -8.78 9.51
N LEU A 156 -3.08 -9.03 8.23
CA LEU A 156 -4.22 -9.83 7.79
C LEU A 156 -4.03 -11.35 7.98
N LEU A 157 -2.84 -11.87 7.68
CA LEU A 157 -2.54 -13.31 7.59
C LEU A 157 -1.67 -13.82 8.75
N GLY A 158 -1.29 -12.93 9.68
CA GLY A 158 -0.40 -13.23 10.80
C GLY A 158 1.09 -13.19 10.43
N ARG A 159 1.93 -12.75 11.38
CA ARG A 159 3.38 -12.54 11.17
C ARG A 159 4.15 -13.79 10.75
N GLU A 160 3.67 -14.97 11.14
CA GLU A 160 4.33 -16.26 10.87
C GLU A 160 3.80 -16.96 9.61
N HIS A 161 2.48 -16.93 9.36
CA HIS A 161 1.84 -17.71 8.29
C HIS A 161 1.65 -16.97 6.96
N TRP A 162 1.84 -15.65 6.94
CA TRP A 162 1.72 -14.88 5.69
C TRP A 162 2.62 -15.36 4.52
N PRO A 163 3.85 -15.92 4.71
CA PRO A 163 4.68 -16.39 3.60
C PRO A 163 4.07 -17.59 2.84
N ASP A 164 3.21 -18.38 3.50
CA ASP A 164 2.48 -19.48 2.88
C ASP A 164 1.15 -19.00 2.28
N LEU A 165 0.49 -18.05 2.96
CA LEU A 165 -0.85 -17.59 2.62
C LEU A 165 -0.90 -16.45 1.58
N TYR A 166 0.18 -15.67 1.36
CA TYR A 166 0.14 -14.52 0.44
C TYR A 166 -0.25 -14.91 -1.01
N LYS A 167 0.09 -16.12 -1.45
CA LYS A 167 -0.29 -16.66 -2.77
C LYS A 167 -1.81 -16.81 -2.93
N GLN A 168 -2.52 -17.05 -1.83
CA GLN A 168 -3.99 -17.11 -1.81
C GLN A 168 -4.58 -15.70 -1.84
N PHE A 169 -4.03 -14.78 -1.04
CA PHE A 169 -4.41 -13.35 -1.10
C PHE A 169 -4.22 -12.76 -2.50
N LEU A 170 -3.13 -13.07 -3.20
CA LEU A 170 -2.89 -12.58 -4.56
C LEU A 170 -3.90 -13.11 -5.59
N ARG A 171 -4.48 -14.31 -5.38
CA ARG A 171 -5.61 -14.80 -6.21
C ARG A 171 -6.87 -14.00 -5.94
N LEU A 172 -7.24 -13.85 -4.66
CA LEU A 172 -8.36 -13.02 -4.22
C LEU A 172 -8.22 -11.56 -4.69
N LYS A 173 -6.99 -11.02 -4.81
CA LYS A 173 -6.72 -9.69 -5.36
C LYS A 173 -7.09 -9.60 -6.85
N VAL A 174 -6.80 -10.63 -7.63
CA VAL A 174 -7.18 -10.68 -9.06
C VAL A 174 -8.69 -10.82 -9.20
N GLU A 175 -9.33 -11.66 -8.39
CA GLU A 175 -10.79 -11.83 -8.35
C GLU A 175 -11.51 -10.54 -7.96
N PHE A 176 -11.04 -9.84 -6.92
CA PHE A 176 -11.57 -8.54 -6.49
C PHE A 176 -11.35 -7.45 -7.56
N PHE A 177 -10.17 -7.42 -8.20
CA PHE A 177 -9.89 -6.48 -9.30
C PHE A 177 -10.76 -6.73 -10.54
N HIS A 178 -11.02 -7.99 -10.86
CA HIS A 178 -11.97 -8.38 -11.91
C HIS A 178 -13.41 -7.97 -11.55
N ALA A 179 -13.82 -8.16 -10.29
CA ALA A 179 -15.14 -7.74 -9.81
C ALA A 179 -15.34 -6.21 -9.87
N MET A 180 -14.27 -5.42 -9.77
CA MET A 180 -14.29 -3.98 -10.05
C MET A 180 -14.28 -3.63 -11.56
N GLU A 181 -14.54 -4.58 -12.46
CA GLU A 181 -14.45 -4.44 -13.92
C GLU A 181 -13.06 -3.93 -14.38
N HIS A 182 -12.00 -4.29 -13.65
CA HIS A 182 -10.63 -3.77 -13.83
C HIS A 182 -10.49 -2.24 -13.64
N ARG A 183 -11.49 -1.57 -13.08
CA ARG A 183 -11.48 -0.13 -12.78
C ARG A 183 -10.69 0.13 -11.49
N ALA A 184 -9.37 0.22 -11.56
CA ALA A 184 -8.52 0.68 -10.43
C ALA A 184 -8.34 2.21 -10.38
N TRP A 185 -8.38 2.93 -11.51
CA TRP A 185 -8.11 4.38 -11.51
C TRP A 185 -9.20 5.17 -10.77
N VAL A 186 -8.81 6.05 -9.84
CA VAL A 186 -9.70 6.96 -9.09
C VAL A 186 -9.17 8.39 -9.24
N PRO A 187 -9.96 9.35 -9.76
CA PRO A 187 -9.54 10.76 -9.81
C PRO A 187 -9.44 11.39 -8.41
N LEU A 188 -8.51 12.33 -8.24
CA LEU A 188 -8.30 13.04 -6.96
C LEU A 188 -9.59 13.72 -6.46
N ASP A 189 -10.28 14.44 -7.35
CA ASP A 189 -11.55 15.14 -7.10
C ASP A 189 -12.64 14.20 -6.52
N LEU A 190 -12.59 12.91 -6.85
CA LEU A 190 -13.54 11.89 -6.36
C LEU A 190 -13.15 11.40 -4.96
N CYS A 191 -11.85 11.30 -4.66
CA CYS A 191 -11.38 11.06 -3.29
C CYS A 191 -11.71 12.24 -2.37
N GLU A 192 -11.63 13.47 -2.87
CA GLU A 192 -12.03 14.67 -2.13
C GLU A 192 -13.56 14.72 -1.92
N GLU A 193 -14.37 14.32 -2.91
CA GLU A 193 -15.83 14.18 -2.78
C GLU A 193 -16.24 13.14 -1.72
N ILE A 194 -15.47 12.05 -1.57
CA ILE A 194 -15.66 11.05 -0.50
C ILE A 194 -15.34 11.62 0.88
N GLN A 195 -14.20 12.30 1.01
CA GLN A 195 -13.77 12.95 2.27
C GLN A 195 -14.78 14.03 2.70
N ALA A 196 -15.35 14.77 1.75
CA ALA A 196 -16.32 15.84 1.99
C ALA A 196 -17.68 15.37 2.52
N GLN A 197 -18.03 14.08 2.46
CA GLN A 197 -19.29 13.58 3.03
C GLN A 197 -19.28 13.58 4.57
N ASN A 198 -18.10 13.40 5.18
CA ASN A 198 -17.92 13.46 6.64
C ASN A 198 -16.50 13.97 6.95
N PRO A 199 -16.23 15.28 6.75
CA PRO A 199 -14.87 15.83 6.80
C PRO A 199 -14.25 15.84 8.21
N HIS A 200 -15.06 15.60 9.25
CA HIS A 200 -14.61 15.52 10.64
C HIS A 200 -14.25 14.10 11.09
N HIS A 201 -14.40 13.08 10.25
CA HIS A 201 -13.96 11.72 10.58
C HIS A 201 -12.43 11.65 10.66
N TRP A 202 -11.90 11.13 11.79
CA TRP A 202 -10.47 11.11 12.12
C TRP A 202 -9.58 10.54 11.00
N VAL A 203 -10.11 9.59 10.23
CA VAL A 203 -9.41 8.91 9.13
C VAL A 203 -8.98 9.87 8.01
N TRP A 204 -9.67 11.00 7.82
CA TRP A 204 -9.32 11.99 6.81
C TRP A 204 -8.22 12.96 7.26
N SER A 205 -7.88 12.98 8.56
CA SER A 205 -6.68 13.66 9.07
C SER A 205 -5.38 12.92 8.71
N ARG A 206 -5.45 11.71 8.14
CA ARG A 206 -4.31 10.90 7.68
C ARG A 206 -3.70 11.44 6.37
N ALA A 207 -3.21 12.67 6.38
CA ALA A 207 -2.47 13.25 5.26
C ALA A 207 -0.97 12.95 5.37
N ARG A 208 -0.38 12.34 4.33
CA ARG A 208 1.09 12.34 4.18
C ARG A 208 1.58 13.79 4.13
N GLN A 209 2.57 14.13 4.95
CA GLN A 209 3.32 15.37 4.75
C GLN A 209 4.14 15.21 3.46
N CYS A 210 3.90 16.06 2.46
CA CYS A 210 4.88 16.23 1.40
C CYS A 210 6.18 16.73 2.02
N ALA A 211 7.32 16.19 1.58
CA ALA A 211 8.58 16.86 1.81
C ALA A 211 8.54 18.26 1.13
N PRO A 212 9.05 19.31 1.78
CA PRO A 212 9.10 20.66 1.21
C PRO A 212 10.11 20.78 0.06
#